data_AF-A0A7X8LN21-F1
#
_entry.id   AF-A0A7X8LN21-F1
#
_cell.length_a   1.000
_cell.length_b   1.000
_cell.length_c   1.000
_cell.angle_alpha   90.00
_cell.angle_beta   90.00
_cell.angle_gamma   90.00
#
_symmetry.space_group_name_H-M   'P 1'
#
loop_
_entity.id
_entity.type
_entity.pdbx_description
1 polymer ?
#
loop_
_entity_poly.entity_id
_entity_poly.type
_entity_poly.pdbx_seq_one_letter_code
_entity_poly.pdbx_strand_id
1 'polypeptide(L)'
;MMNKEQEKRPLLRIVITAVLGILLLITFVPRAKCVYDLSQRKARLEAEKDSLIQQQAQLEKAMQEANSLRTVEKIAREQLGMVKQGELVIMPVSK
;
A
#
# COMPACT_ATOMS: atom_id res chain seq x y z
N MET A 1 -64.05 34.90 -10.43
CA MET A 1 -63.34 33.94 -11.31
C MET A 1 -61.87 34.00 -10.95
N MET A 2 -61.38 33.02 -10.19
CA MET A 2 -60.01 33.05 -9.65
C MET A 2 -59.04 32.50 -10.70
N ASN A 3 -57.99 33.26 -11.01
CA ASN A 3 -57.02 32.95 -12.05
C ASN A 3 -56.26 31.65 -11.74
N LYS A 4 -56.52 30.58 -12.51
CA LYS A 4 -55.73 29.32 -12.53
C LYS A 4 -54.23 29.53 -12.77
N GLU A 5 -53.83 30.70 -13.28
CA GLU A 5 -52.44 31.09 -13.55
C GLU A 5 -51.65 31.43 -12.27
N GLN A 6 -52.31 31.78 -11.15
CA GLN A 6 -51.61 32.09 -9.89
C GLN A 6 -51.22 30.84 -9.11
N GLU A 7 -52.00 29.76 -9.21
CA GLU A 7 -51.77 28.49 -8.51
C GLU A 7 -50.57 27.70 -9.07
N LYS A 8 -50.25 27.89 -10.36
CA LYS A 8 -49.15 27.19 -11.04
C LYS A 8 -47.77 27.77 -10.75
N ARG A 9 -47.66 29.05 -10.36
CA ARG A 9 -46.38 29.73 -10.08
C ARG A 9 -45.59 29.15 -8.91
N PRO A 10 -46.19 28.81 -7.75
CA PRO A 10 -45.46 28.14 -6.68
C PRO A 10 -45.01 26.72 -7.08
N LEU A 11 -45.86 25.96 -7.79
CA LEU A 11 -45.51 24.63 -8.27
C LEU A 11 -44.32 24.67 -9.25
N LEU A 12 -44.32 25.62 -10.20
CA LEU A 12 -43.22 25.78 -11.14
C LEU A 12 -41.90 26.13 -10.45
N ARG A 13 -41.94 26.98 -9.42
CA ARG A 13 -40.76 27.30 -8.60
C ARG A 13 -40.23 26.08 -7.83
N ILE A 14 -41.13 25.25 -7.29
CA ILE A 14 -40.76 24.00 -6.61
C ILE A 14 -40.12 23.02 -7.61
N VAL A 15 -40.67 22.87 -8.81
CA VAL A 15 -40.09 22.00 -9.84
C VAL A 15 -38.71 22.51 -10.28
N ILE A 16 -38.56 23.81 -10.51
CA ILE A 16 -37.26 24.39 -10.91
C ILE A 16 -36.21 24.20 -9.81
N THR A 17 -36.56 24.43 -8.55
CA THR A 17 -35.64 24.24 -7.42
C THR A 17 -35.30 22.76 -7.20
N ALA A 18 -36.26 21.85 -7.37
CA ALA A 18 -36.02 20.41 -7.31
C ALA A 18 -35.08 19.94 -8.44
N VAL A 19 -35.31 20.40 -9.67
CA VAL A 19 -34.44 20.07 -10.82
C VAL A 19 -33.03 20.63 -10.62
N LEU A 20 -32.90 21.86 -10.11
CA LEU A 20 -31.60 22.44 -9.80
C LEU A 20 -30.87 21.65 -8.69
N GLY A 21 -31.59 21.23 -7.65
CA GLY A 21 -31.06 20.39 -6.58
C GLY A 21 -30.60 19.03 -7.10
N ILE A 22 -31.37 18.39 -7.98
CA ILE A 22 -31.00 17.11 -8.59
C ILE A 22 -29.74 17.26 -9.46
N LEU A 23 -29.64 18.32 -10.27
CA LEU A 23 -28.46 18.58 -11.10
C LEU A 23 -27.19 18.76 -10.24
N LEU A 24 -27.30 19.45 -9.12
CA LEU A 24 -26.19 19.60 -8.16
C LEU A 24 -25.83 18.25 -7.52
N LEU A 25 -26.81 17.44 -7.12
CA LEU A 25 -26.55 16.11 -6.55
C LEU A 25 -25.85 15.19 -7.55
N ILE A 26 -26.31 15.15 -8.81
CA ILE A 26 -25.70 14.32 -9.87
C ILE A 26 -24.23 14.70 -10.10
N THR A 27 -23.86 15.96 -9.92
CA THR A 27 -22.48 16.42 -10.13
C THR A 27 -21.59 16.30 -8.89
N PHE A 28 -22.14 16.41 -7.68
CA PHE A 28 -21.36 16.33 -6.44
C PHE A 28 -21.16 14.91 -5.92
N VAL A 29 -22.18 14.05 -6.01
CA VAL A 29 -22.14 12.67 -5.50
C VAL A 29 -21.02 11.82 -6.14
N PRO A 30 -20.83 11.77 -7.48
CA PRO A 30 -19.77 10.96 -8.08
C PRO A 30 -18.38 11.49 -7.72
N ARG A 31 -18.24 12.81 -7.58
CA ARG A 31 -16.96 13.42 -7.17
C ARG A 31 -16.59 13.05 -5.73
N ALA A 32 -17.55 13.10 -4.81
CA ALA A 32 -17.31 12.67 -3.43
C ALA A 32 -16.92 11.19 -3.34
N LYS A 33 -17.61 10.31 -4.08
CA LYS A 33 -17.24 8.89 -4.15
C LYS A 33 -15.86 8.67 -4.75
N CYS A 34 -15.53 9.39 -5.82
CA CYS A 34 -14.22 9.29 -6.47
C CYS A 34 -13.10 9.71 -5.51
N VAL A 35 -13.25 10.83 -4.80
CA VAL A 35 -12.26 11.28 -3.82
C VAL A 35 -12.08 10.28 -2.69
N TYR A 36 -13.16 9.68 -2.20
CA TYR A 36 -13.11 8.66 -1.16
C TYR A 36 -12.42 7.36 -1.62
N ASP A 37 -12.72 6.88 -2.83
CA ASP A 37 -12.05 5.70 -3.39
C ASP A 37 -10.56 6.00 -3.64
N LEU A 38 -10.24 7.18 -4.17
CA LEU A 38 -8.85 7.59 -4.41
C LEU A 38 -8.05 7.72 -3.12
N SER A 39 -8.64 8.27 -2.06
CA SER A 39 -7.99 8.37 -0.75
C SER A 39 -7.74 7.00 -0.13
N GLN A 40 -8.70 6.08 -0.25
CA GLN A 40 -8.55 4.71 0.25
C GLN A 40 -7.45 3.96 -0.51
N ARG A 41 -7.40 4.07 -1.84
CA ARG A 41 -6.33 3.49 -2.66
C ARG A 41 -4.97 4.06 -2.29
N LYS A 42 -4.89 5.38 -2.12
CA LYS A 42 -3.65 6.04 -1.70
C LYS A 42 -3.16 5.52 -0.35
N ALA A 43 -4.04 5.42 0.65
CA ALA A 43 -3.68 4.90 1.97
C ALA A 43 -3.19 3.45 1.91
N ARG A 44 -3.83 2.61 1.10
CA ARG A 44 -3.38 1.22 0.88
C ARG A 44 -2.00 1.16 0.23
N LEU A 45 -1.76 1.96 -0.80
CA LEU A 45 -0.48 2.00 -1.50
C LEU A 45 0.65 2.54 -0.61
N GLU A 46 0.37 3.53 0.24
CA GLU A 46 1.34 4.03 1.22
C GLU A 46 1.70 2.94 2.24
N ALA A 47 0.72 2.22 2.77
CA ALA A 47 0.98 1.10 3.67
C ALA A 47 1.80 -0.03 3.00
N GLU A 48 1.50 -0.35 1.73
CA GLU A 48 2.24 -1.35 0.97
C GLU A 48 3.69 -0.92 0.72
N LYS A 49 3.89 0.35 0.34
CA LYS A 49 5.21 0.96 0.17
C LYS A 49 6.03 0.86 1.47
N ASP A 50 5.45 1.23 2.60
CA ASP A 50 6.15 1.18 3.89
C ASP A 50 6.53 -0.25 4.27
N SER A 51 5.64 -1.22 4.00
CA SER A 51 5.93 -2.64 4.22
C SER A 51 7.08 -3.15 3.33
N LEU A 52 7.14 -2.72 2.06
CA LEU A 52 8.20 -3.10 1.13
C LEU A 52 9.54 -2.48 1.51
N ILE A 53 9.55 -1.23 1.99
CA ILE A 53 10.77 -0.59 2.50
C ILE A 53 11.32 -1.35 3.70
N GLN A 54 10.45 -1.79 4.62
CA GLN A 54 10.88 -2.60 5.76
C GLN A 54 11.45 -3.96 5.32
N GLN A 55 10.79 -4.63 4.38
CA GLN A 55 11.27 -5.90 3.83
C GLN A 55 12.62 -5.74 3.13
N GLN A 56 12.79 -4.68 2.34
CA GLN A 56 14.05 -4.37 1.67
C GLN A 56 15.17 -4.18 2.69
N ALA A 57 14.94 -3.39 3.75
CA ALA A 57 15.93 -3.18 4.80
C ALA A 57 16.30 -4.47 5.55
N GLN A 58 15.34 -5.38 5.75
CA GLN A 58 15.60 -6.69 6.35
C GLN A 58 16.42 -7.58 5.42
N LEU A 59 16.07 -7.63 4.12
CA LEU A 59 16.81 -8.39 3.12
C LEU A 59 18.23 -7.88 2.97
N GLU A 60 18.43 -6.57 2.96
CA GLU A 60 19.76 -5.96 2.84
C GLU A 60 20.65 -6.33 4.04
N LYS A 61 20.09 -6.31 5.26
CA LYS A 61 20.78 -6.82 6.45
C LYS A 61 21.12 -8.29 6.34
N ALA A 62 20.17 -9.13 5.92
CA ALA A 62 20.40 -10.56 5.74
C ALA A 62 21.48 -10.83 4.68
N MET A 63 21.50 -10.07 3.59
CA MET A 63 22.55 -10.14 2.57
C MET A 63 23.91 -9.71 3.11
N GLN A 64 23.98 -8.64 3.91
CA GLN A 64 25.23 -8.21 4.53
C GLN A 64 25.75 -9.25 5.53
N GLU A 65 24.88 -9.88 6.32
CA GLU A 65 25.24 -10.96 7.24
C GLU A 65 25.70 -12.23 6.50
N ALA A 66 24.98 -12.62 5.43
CA ALA A 66 25.32 -13.76 4.59
C ALA A 66 26.65 -13.54 3.84
N ASN A 67 26.89 -12.33 3.33
CA ASN A 67 28.14 -11.96 2.66
C ASN A 67 29.26 -11.59 3.63
N SER A 68 29.02 -11.62 4.95
CA SER A 68 30.09 -11.35 5.91
C SER A 68 31.15 -12.44 5.82
N LEU A 69 32.43 -12.03 5.87
CA LEU A 69 33.58 -12.95 5.75
C LEU A 69 33.51 -14.11 6.76
N ARG A 70 32.94 -13.88 7.95
CA ARG A 70 32.71 -14.91 8.97
C ARG A 70 31.72 -15.98 8.52
N THR A 71 30.60 -15.59 7.91
CA THR A 71 29.60 -16.54 7.42
C THR A 71 30.15 -17.33 6.24
N VAL A 72 30.86 -16.67 5.32
CA VAL A 72 31.53 -17.32 4.19
C VAL A 72 32.59 -18.31 4.68
N GLU A 73 33.43 -17.93 5.65
CA GLU A 73 34.44 -18.81 6.25
C GLU A 73 33.79 -20.00 7.00
N LYS A 74 32.67 -19.75 7.69
CA LYS A 74 31.90 -20.81 8.37
C LYS A 74 31.34 -21.82 7.37
N ILE A 75 30.69 -21.37 6.30
CA ILE A 75 30.19 -22.25 5.23
C ILE A 75 31.35 -23.00 4.56
N ALA A 76 32.46 -22.31 4.27
CA ALA A 76 33.64 -22.90 3.67
C ALA A 76 34.22 -24.02 4.54
N ARG A 77 34.34 -23.82 5.86
CA ARG A 77 34.85 -24.84 6.78
C ARG A 77 33.84 -25.97 7.01
N GLU A 78 32.58 -25.66 7.29
CA GLU A 78 31.57 -26.63 7.75
C GLU A 78 30.95 -27.43 6.60
N GLN A 79 30.66 -26.78 5.46
CA GLN A 79 29.98 -27.44 4.34
C GLN A 79 30.94 -27.84 3.21
N LEU A 80 32.00 -27.06 2.99
CA LEU A 80 32.94 -27.31 1.88
C LEU A 80 34.25 -27.95 2.34
N GLY A 81 34.50 -28.07 3.65
CA GLY A 81 35.75 -28.60 4.20
C GLY A 81 37.00 -27.79 3.80
N MET A 82 36.82 -26.56 3.31
CA MET A 82 37.89 -25.69 2.85
C MET A 82 38.56 -25.03 4.05
N VAL A 83 39.87 -25.25 4.18
CA VAL A 83 40.75 -24.60 5.16
C VAL A 83 41.88 -23.86 4.46
N LYS A 84 42.38 -22.79 5.08
CA LYS A 84 43.55 -22.06 4.56
C LYS A 84 44.77 -22.97 4.56
N GLN A 85 45.66 -22.80 3.57
CA GLN A 85 46.89 -23.58 3.50
C GLN A 85 47.72 -23.38 4.77
N GLY A 86 47.96 -24.49 5.50
CA GLY A 86 48.68 -24.49 6.78
C GLY A 86 47.81 -24.60 8.03
N GLU A 87 46.47 -24.60 7.94
CA GLU A 87 45.56 -24.83 9.08
C GLU A 87 45.09 -26.29 9.17
N LEU A 88 45.06 -26.87 10.38
CA LEU A 88 44.56 -28.22 10.66
C LEU A 88 43.05 -28.20 10.97
N VAL A 89 42.28 -29.05 10.28
CA VAL A 89 40.85 -29.26 10.57
C VAL A 89 40.70 -30.08 11.85
N ILE A 90 40.21 -29.48 12.94
CA ILE A 90 39.78 -30.21 14.14
C ILE A 90 38.26 -30.38 14.06
N MET A 91 37.79 -31.54 13.62
CA MET A 91 36.37 -31.88 13.67
C MET A 91 36.05 -32.52 15.02
N PRO A 92 35.15 -31.94 15.84
CA PRO A 92 34.71 -32.61 17.06
C PRO A 92 33.91 -33.85 16.67
N VAL A 93 34.42 -35.03 17.04
CA VAL A 93 33.67 -36.29 16.90
C VAL A 93 32.55 -36.27 17.94
N SER A 94 31.31 -36.08 17.50
CA SER A 94 30.14 -36.31 18.36
C SER A 94 30.13 -37.79 18.74
N LYS A 95 30.10 -38.06 20.04
CA LYS A 95 30.03 -39.41 20.62
C LYS A 95 28.66 -40.03 20.43
#